data_AF-A0A0L8KTT7-F1
#
_entry.id   AF-A0A0L8KTT7-F1
#
_cell.length_a   1.000
_cell.length_b   1.000
_cell.length_c   1.000
_cell.angle_alpha   90.00
_cell.angle_beta   90.00
_cell.angle_gamma   90.00
#
_symmetry.space_group_name_H-M   'P 1'
#
loop_
_entity.id
_entity.type
_entity.pdbx_description
1 polymer ?
#
loop_
_entity_poly.entity_id
_entity_poly.type
_entity_poly.pdbx_seq_one_letter_code
_entity_poly.pdbx_strand_id
1 'polypeptide(L)' 'MPLFPVPVHSLGAVQRVLLVALLVPVVLIAVAAAVPAMIFLPFFSGGTERVTQLLGSFTTYARTLLTTSRPGP' A
#
# COMPACT_ATOMS: atom_id res chain seq x y z
N MET A 1 31.26 1.80 -34.66
CA MET A 1 30.41 1.80 -33.44
C MET A 1 29.36 0.72 -33.60
N PRO A 2 29.45 -0.44 -32.93
CA PRO A 2 28.41 -1.45 -33.04
C PRO A 2 27.24 -1.07 -32.13
N LEU A 3 26.07 -0.87 -32.74
CA LEU A 3 24.78 -0.78 -32.04
C LEU A 3 24.35 -2.20 -31.67
N PHE A 4 24.50 -2.56 -30.39
CA PHE A 4 23.94 -3.80 -29.85
C PHE A 4 22.41 -3.70 -29.82
N PRO A 5 21.67 -4.67 -30.38
CA PRO A 5 20.22 -4.74 -30.20
C PRO A 5 19.94 -5.15 -28.74
N VAL A 6 19.55 -4.20 -27.91
CA VAL A 6 19.19 -4.47 -26.51
C VAL A 6 17.86 -5.23 -26.49
N PRO A 7 17.80 -6.44 -25.90
CA PRO A 7 16.56 -7.20 -25.81
C PRO A 7 15.62 -6.54 -24.79
N VAL A 8 14.71 -5.70 -25.29
CA VAL A 8 13.71 -4.93 -24.52
C VAL A 8 12.78 -5.78 -23.63
N HIS A 9 12.69 -7.09 -23.86
CA HIS A 9 11.90 -7.99 -23.00
C HIS A 9 12.54 -8.26 -21.63
N SER A 10 13.88 -8.18 -21.51
CA SER A 10 14.55 -8.33 -20.21
C SER A 10 14.46 -7.07 -19.34
N LEU A 11 14.26 -5.89 -19.95
CA LEU A 11 14.13 -4.63 -19.20
C LEU A 11 12.88 -4.62 -18.31
N GLY A 12 11.76 -5.19 -18.76
CA GLY A 12 10.55 -5.28 -17.95
C GLY A 12 10.71 -6.18 -16.72
N ALA A 13 11.42 -7.30 -16.86
CA ALA A 13 11.73 -8.20 -15.75
C ALA A 13 12.70 -7.54 -14.76
N VAL A 14 13.76 -6.90 -15.25
CA VAL A 14 14.74 -6.19 -14.42
C VAL A 14 14.10 -4.99 -13.71
N GLN A 15 13.25 -4.22 -14.39
CA GLN A 15 12.51 -3.11 -13.78
C GLN A 15 11.57 -3.61 -12.68
N ARG A 16 10.86 -4.72 -12.90
CA ARG A 16 10.00 -5.33 -11.89
C ARG A 16 10.80 -5.81 -10.69
N VAL A 17 11.94 -6.45 -10.91
CA VAL A 17 12.85 -6.88 -9.84
C VAL A 17 13.41 -5.68 -9.07
N LEU A 18 13.81 -4.62 -9.77
CA LEU A 18 14.32 -3.39 -9.15
C LEU A 18 13.24 -2.69 -8.31
N LEU A 19 12.02 -2.60 -8.84
CA LEU A 19 10.87 -2.05 -8.13
C LEU A 19 10.53 -2.88 -6.89
N VAL A 20 10.51 -4.21 -7.00
CA VAL A 20 10.27 -5.09 -5.85
C VAL A 20 11.41 -5.00 -4.84
N ALA A 21 12.66 -5.02 -5.28
CA ALA A 21 13.83 -4.92 -4.42
C ALA A 21 13.92 -3.58 -3.67
N LEU A 22 13.37 -2.51 -4.25
CA LEU A 22 13.29 -1.20 -3.60
C LEU A 22 12.03 -1.06 -2.72
N LEU A 23 10.88 -1.54 -3.20
CA LEU A 23 9.59 -1.38 -2.54
C LEU A 23 9.44 -2.32 -1.34
N VAL A 24 9.88 -3.57 -1.46
CA VAL A 24 9.76 -4.59 -0.39
C VAL A 24 10.44 -4.15 0.91
N PRO A 25 11.70 -3.69 0.94
CA PRO A 25 12.33 -3.26 2.19
C PRO A 25 11.63 -2.03 2.80
N VAL A 26 11.17 -1.08 1.98
CA VAL A 26 10.42 0.09 2.46
C VAL A 26 9.09 -0.33 3.08
N VAL A 27 8.35 -1.22 2.41
CA VAL A 27 7.08 -1.76 2.92
C VAL A 27 7.32 -2.57 4.19
N LEU A 28 8.37 -3.39 4.25
CA LEU A 28 8.72 -4.14 5.46
C LEU A 28 9.01 -3.22 6.64
N ILE A 29 9.79 -2.15 6.44
CA ILE A 29 10.06 -1.17 7.50
C ILE A 29 8.78 -0.46 7.93
N ALA A 30 7.95 -0.03 6.97
CA ALA A 30 6.68 0.63 7.26
C ALA A 30 5.74 -0.29 8.05
N VAL A 31 5.61 -1.56 7.66
CA VAL A 31 4.79 -2.56 8.36
C VAL A 31 5.37 -2.86 9.75
N ALA A 32 6.68 -3.05 9.87
CA ALA A 32 7.33 -3.31 11.16
C ALA A 32 7.15 -2.16 12.15
N ALA A 33 7.06 -0.90 11.68
CA ALA A 33 6.76 0.25 12.52
C ALA A 33 5.26 0.44 12.79
N ALA A 34 4.42 0.24 11.77
CA ALA A 34 2.98 0.53 11.85
C ALA A 34 2.19 -0.57 12.58
N VAL A 35 2.59 -1.84 12.48
CA VAL A 35 1.89 -2.96 13.12
C VAL A 35 1.94 -2.86 14.65
N PRO A 36 3.10 -2.64 15.30
CA PRO A 36 3.13 -2.39 16.74
C PRO A 36 2.33 -1.14 17.10
N ALA A 37 2.45 -0.06 16.33
CA ALA A 37 1.70 1.17 16.60
C ALA A 37 0.18 0.95 16.56
N MET A 38 -0.33 0.15 15.62
CA MET A 38 -1.73 -0.27 15.52
C MET A 38 -2.16 -1.18 16.67
N ILE A 39 -1.30 -2.10 17.10
CA ILE A 39 -1.58 -3.02 18.21
C ILE A 39 -1.61 -2.26 19.55
N PHE A 40 -0.69 -1.31 19.75
CA PHE A 40 -0.60 -0.53 20.99
C PHE A 40 -1.57 0.66 21.03
N LEU A 41 -1.97 1.22 19.88
CA LEU A 41 -2.93 2.32 19.78
C LEU A 41 -4.18 2.15 20.64
N PRO A 42 -4.91 1.02 20.61
CA PRO A 42 -6.12 0.84 21.43
C PRO A 42 -5.86 0.80 22.95
N PHE A 43 -4.61 0.57 23.37
CA PHE A 43 -4.22 0.55 24.79
C PHE A 43 -3.71 1.91 25.30
N PHE A 44 -3.51 2.88 24.42
CA PHE A 44 -3.28 4.29 24.82
C PHE A 44 -4.61 4.96 25.18
N SER A 45 -4.59 5.93 26.09
CA SER A 45 -5.80 6.65 26.53
C SER A 45 -6.53 7.28 25.35
N GLY A 46 -7.80 6.90 25.13
CA GLY A 46 -8.61 7.34 23.97
C GLY A 46 -8.30 6.62 22.66
N GLY A 47 -7.51 5.55 22.70
CA GLY A 47 -7.10 4.75 21.55
C GLY A 47 -8.25 4.02 20.85
N THR A 48 -9.17 3.47 21.63
CA THR A 48 -10.40 2.84 21.14
C THR A 48 -11.25 3.82 20.34
N GLU A 49 -11.46 5.04 20.86
CA GLU A 49 -12.21 6.12 20.19
C GLU A 49 -11.56 6.52 18.85
N ARG A 50 -10.23 6.56 18.80
CA ARG A 50 -9.49 6.88 17.59
C ARG A 50 -9.57 5.75 16.57
N VAL A 51 -9.44 4.50 17.00
CA VAL A 51 -9.55 3.32 16.11
C VAL A 51 -10.96 3.22 15.54
N THR A 52 -12.01 3.46 16.32
CA THR A 52 -13.40 3.45 15.83
C THR A 52 -13.66 4.58 14.84
N GLN A 53 -13.14 5.80 15.08
CA GLN A 53 -13.21 6.89 14.11
C GLN A 53 -12.48 6.59 12.80
N LEU A 54 -11.28 5.99 12.88
CA LEU A 54 -10.48 5.64 11.70
C LEU A 54 -11.13 4.52 10.88
N LEU A 55 -11.73 3.54 11.56
CA LEU A 55 -12.49 2.47 10.90
C LEU A 55 -13.78 3.01 10.26
N GLY A 56 -14.46 3.95 10.91
CA GLY A 56 -15.64 4.64 10.37
C GLY A 56 -15.33 5.48 9.14
N SER A 57 -14.20 6.20 9.11
CA SER A 57 -13.78 6.97 7.94
C SER A 57 -13.35 6.06 6.79
N PHE A 58 -12.61 4.99 7.08
CA PHE A 58 -12.21 4.01 6.07
C PHE A 58 -13.41 3.29 5.45
N THR A 59 -14.37 2.84 6.24
CA THR A 59 -15.59 2.19 5.73
C THR A 59 -16.44 3.14 4.90
N THR A 60 -16.51 4.42 5.27
CA THR A 60 -17.19 5.46 4.46
C THR A 60 -16.49 5.65 3.12
N TYR A 61 -15.16 5.79 3.13
CA TYR A 61 -14.35 5.92 1.92
C TYR A 61 -14.47 4.70 1.00
N ALA A 62 -14.38 3.49 1.57
CA ALA A 62 -14.55 2.24 0.83
C ALA A 62 -15.95 2.12 0.24
N ARG A 63 -16.99 2.54 0.98
CA ARG A 63 -18.37 2.59 0.47
C ARG A 63 -18.49 3.54 -0.70
N THR A 64 -17.94 4.75 -0.61
CA THR A 64 -17.92 5.72 -1.71
C THR A 64 -17.25 5.13 -2.93
N LEU A 65 -16.04 4.60 -2.81
CA LEU A 65 -15.33 3.97 -3.92
C LEU A 65 -16.15 2.86 -4.58
N LEU A 66 -16.75 1.96 -3.78
CA LEU A 66 -17.56 0.85 -4.30
C LEU A 66 -18.86 1.32 -4.96
N THR A 67 -19.48 2.40 -4.45
CA THR A 67 -20.68 2.98 -5.05
C THR A 67 -20.38 3.74 -6.32
N THR A 68 -19.27 4.47 -6.37
CA THR A 68 -18.84 5.26 -7.53
C THR A 68 -18.19 4.38 -8.60
N SER A 69 -17.66 3.21 -8.23
CA SER A 69 -17.09 2.24 -9.18
C SER A 69 -18.13 1.41 -9.93
N ARG A 70 -19.41 1.44 -9.51
CA ARG A 70 -20.48 0.81 -10.30
C ARG A 70 -20.79 1.72 -11.50
N PRO A 71 -20.61 1.25 -12.75
CA PRO A 71 -21.16 1.95 -13.89
C PRO A 71 -22.68 2.04 -13.66
N GLY A 72 -23.26 3.21 -13.87
CA GLY A 72 -24.72 3.37 -13.90
C GLY A 72 -25.34 2.43 -14.95
N PRO A 73 -26.65 2.17 -14.85
CA PRO A 73 -27.36 1.31 -15.80
C PRO A 73 -27.17 1.75 -17.25
#